data_AF-A0A8T7JF04-F1
#
_entry.id   AF-A0A8T7JF04-F1
#
_cell.length_a   1.000
_cell.length_b   1.000
_cell.length_c   1.000
_cell.angle_alpha   90.00
_cell.angle_beta   90.00
_cell.angle_gamma   90.00
#
_symmetry.space_group_name_H-M   'P 1'
#
loop_
_entity.id
_entity.type
_entity.pdbx_description
1 polymer ?
#
loop_
_entity_poly.entity_id
_entity_poly.type
_entity_poly.pdbx_seq_one_letter_code
_entity_poly.pdbx_strand_id
1 'polypeptide(L)'
;GAGDDTVSVEGDANTIGGGSGDDVLSVSGDNNVIHAQSGADMVTLTEDASGNFINGGSDVDTLHLPKPIENYTVEALADGTFKITDNETGLSNTFVNIETFQFGTDAPLSFDSMIEQIGGEGEDVTEVPETDGNESPEVPETDGNESPEVPETDGNESPQVPDTDGNDSPDTDGNDKPDASGTVGTEEGTTDKPAE
;
A
#
# COMPACT_ATOMS: atom_id res chain seq x y z
N GLY A 1 5.07 4.17 -17.09
CA GLY A 1 4.64 3.67 -18.41
C GLY A 1 5.70 2.72 -18.89
N ALA A 2 6.17 2.85 -20.12
CA ALA A 2 7.46 2.30 -20.52
C ALA A 2 8.34 3.46 -21.00
N GLY A 3 9.64 3.37 -20.72
CA GLY A 3 10.59 4.47 -20.85
C GLY A 3 10.61 5.36 -19.61
N ASP A 4 11.61 6.22 -19.55
CA ASP A 4 11.87 7.10 -18.42
C ASP A 4 10.76 8.15 -18.26
N ASP A 5 10.01 8.08 -17.16
CA ASP A 5 8.89 8.96 -16.87
C ASP A 5 9.21 10.00 -15.78
N THR A 6 8.41 11.06 -15.74
CA THR A 6 8.38 12.00 -14.61
C THR A 6 6.98 12.00 -14.02
N VAL A 7 6.89 11.63 -12.75
CA VAL A 7 5.61 11.43 -12.06
C VAL A 7 5.53 12.36 -10.86
N SER A 8 4.40 13.06 -10.73
CA SER A 8 4.07 13.84 -9.53
C SER A 8 2.88 13.20 -8.84
N VAL A 9 3.05 12.91 -7.57
CA VAL A 9 2.03 12.34 -6.69
C VAL A 9 1.59 13.44 -5.74
N GLU A 10 0.37 13.92 -5.95
CA GLU A 10 -0.24 15.01 -5.18
C GLU A 10 -1.47 14.50 -4.42
N GLY A 11 -1.65 15.02 -3.20
CA GLY A 11 -2.76 14.65 -2.32
C GLY A 11 -2.56 13.28 -1.65
N ASP A 12 -3.65 12.79 -1.05
CA ASP A 12 -3.58 11.67 -0.11
C ASP A 12 -4.16 10.38 -0.70
N ALA A 13 -3.68 9.24 -0.20
CA ALA A 13 -4.23 7.91 -0.47
C ALA A 13 -4.24 7.50 -1.97
N ASN A 14 -3.25 7.93 -2.72
CA ASN A 14 -3.07 7.50 -4.11
C ASN A 14 -2.35 6.15 -4.20
N THR A 15 -2.53 5.45 -5.33
CA THR A 15 -1.75 4.27 -5.69
C THR A 15 -1.12 4.49 -7.05
N ILE A 16 0.21 4.41 -7.11
CA ILE A 16 1.01 4.81 -8.27
C ILE A 16 1.94 3.67 -8.68
N GLY A 17 2.03 3.45 -9.99
CA GLY A 17 3.03 2.58 -10.59
C GLY A 17 3.90 3.40 -11.56
N GLY A 18 5.22 3.44 -11.34
CA GLY A 18 6.20 4.10 -12.22
C GLY A 18 6.21 3.42 -13.59
N GLY A 19 6.59 2.14 -13.63
CA GLY A 19 6.55 1.31 -14.82
C GLY A 19 7.94 0.79 -15.15
N SER A 20 8.29 0.71 -16.42
CA SER A 20 9.67 0.37 -16.80
C SER A 20 10.40 1.59 -17.31
N GLY A 21 11.65 1.80 -16.91
CA GLY A 21 12.45 2.97 -17.29
C GLY A 21 13.03 3.61 -16.04
N ASP A 22 14.01 4.49 -16.21
CA ASP A 22 14.59 5.21 -15.07
C ASP A 22 13.66 6.39 -14.73
N ASP A 23 12.76 6.21 -13.76
CA ASP A 23 11.70 7.16 -13.46
C ASP A 23 12.11 8.20 -12.41
N VAL A 24 11.52 9.41 -12.50
CA VAL A 24 11.65 10.46 -11.48
C VAL A 24 10.29 10.71 -10.84
N LEU A 25 10.17 10.41 -9.55
CA LEU A 25 8.93 10.50 -8.79
C LEU A 25 9.04 11.59 -7.72
N SER A 26 8.13 12.55 -7.73
CA SER A 26 7.98 13.54 -6.65
C SER A 26 6.71 13.24 -5.87
N VAL A 27 6.85 13.01 -4.57
CA VAL A 27 5.79 12.51 -3.69
C VAL A 27 5.46 13.54 -2.63
N SER A 28 4.20 13.96 -2.61
CA SER A 28 3.62 14.85 -1.61
C SER A 28 2.32 14.28 -1.05
N GLY A 29 1.86 14.82 0.07
CA GLY A 29 0.66 14.34 0.75
C GLY A 29 0.86 13.01 1.45
N ASP A 30 -0.25 12.46 1.94
CA ASP A 30 -0.23 11.41 2.94
C ASP A 30 -0.74 10.05 2.44
N ASN A 31 -0.23 8.97 3.00
CA ASN A 31 -0.75 7.61 2.82
C ASN A 31 -0.78 7.11 1.36
N ASN A 32 0.14 7.58 0.51
CA ASN A 32 0.27 7.09 -0.85
C ASN A 32 1.01 5.74 -0.88
N VAL A 33 0.67 4.91 -1.86
CA VAL A 33 1.35 3.64 -2.15
C VAL A 33 2.01 3.75 -3.52
N ILE A 34 3.33 3.62 -3.56
CA ILE A 34 4.13 3.85 -4.77
C ILE A 34 4.97 2.61 -5.06
N HIS A 35 4.90 2.16 -6.30
CA HIS A 35 5.73 1.10 -6.86
C HIS A 35 6.47 1.65 -8.09
N ALA A 36 7.74 2.00 -7.95
CA ALA A 36 8.50 2.57 -9.07
C ALA A 36 8.74 1.50 -10.17
N GLN A 37 8.95 0.26 -9.74
CA GLN A 37 8.99 -1.00 -10.51
C GLN A 37 10.36 -1.37 -11.05
N SER A 38 10.72 -1.04 -12.29
CA SER A 38 12.00 -1.49 -12.88
C SER A 38 12.70 -0.34 -13.58
N GLY A 39 14.02 -0.26 -13.42
CA GLY A 39 14.81 0.90 -13.80
C GLY A 39 15.46 1.51 -12.56
N ALA A 40 16.48 2.34 -12.76
CA ALA A 40 17.13 3.03 -11.66
C ALA A 40 16.31 4.28 -11.29
N ASP A 41 15.37 4.13 -10.37
CA ASP A 41 14.38 5.17 -10.08
C ASP A 41 14.88 6.18 -9.04
N MET A 42 14.44 7.44 -9.17
CA MET A 42 14.69 8.49 -8.19
C MET A 42 13.37 8.97 -7.58
N VAL A 43 13.19 8.75 -6.28
CA VAL A 43 12.01 9.19 -5.53
C VAL A 43 12.38 10.34 -4.60
N THR A 44 11.74 11.50 -4.76
CA THR A 44 11.88 12.65 -3.87
C THR A 44 10.62 12.83 -3.02
N LEU A 45 10.77 12.90 -1.70
CA LEU A 45 9.70 13.26 -0.77
C LEU A 45 9.67 14.75 -0.46
N THR A 46 8.48 15.33 -0.34
CA THR A 46 8.30 16.67 0.25
C THR A 46 8.38 16.59 1.78
N GLU A 47 8.66 17.72 2.44
CA GLU A 47 8.82 17.79 3.91
C GLU A 47 7.55 17.45 4.69
N ASP A 48 6.38 17.60 4.06
CA ASP A 48 5.06 17.37 4.66
C ASP A 48 4.49 15.96 4.35
N ALA A 49 5.20 15.14 3.58
CA ALA A 49 4.71 13.82 3.18
C ALA A 49 4.78 12.81 4.34
N SER A 50 3.67 12.16 4.67
CA SER A 50 3.59 11.20 5.78
C SER A 50 2.77 9.94 5.48
N GLY A 51 3.12 8.83 6.12
CA GLY A 51 2.41 7.57 5.99
C GLY A 51 2.54 6.91 4.62
N ASN A 52 3.43 7.39 3.75
CA ASN A 52 3.61 6.81 2.41
C ASN A 52 4.35 5.47 2.50
N PHE A 53 3.98 4.55 1.62
CA PHE A 53 4.69 3.29 1.35
C PHE A 53 5.33 3.37 -0.02
N ILE A 54 6.67 3.29 -0.08
CA ILE A 54 7.43 3.40 -1.32
C ILE A 54 8.25 2.13 -1.52
N ASN A 55 8.06 1.50 -2.67
CA ASN A 55 8.86 0.39 -3.15
C ASN A 55 9.59 0.86 -4.41
N GLY A 56 10.93 0.93 -4.36
CA GLY A 56 11.75 1.25 -5.55
C GLY A 56 11.57 0.16 -6.59
N GLY A 57 12.01 -1.04 -6.27
CA GLY A 57 11.64 -2.24 -7.00
C GLY A 57 12.85 -3.04 -7.39
N SER A 58 13.11 -3.14 -8.69
CA SER A 58 14.30 -3.79 -9.24
C SER A 58 15.29 -2.71 -9.69
N ASP A 59 16.56 -3.10 -9.79
CA ASP A 59 17.69 -2.22 -10.11
C ASP A 59 18.12 -1.36 -8.91
N VAL A 60 18.73 -0.21 -9.13
CA VAL A 60 19.34 0.59 -8.06
C VAL A 60 18.54 1.87 -7.89
N ASP A 61 17.78 1.92 -6.80
CA ASP A 61 16.86 3.00 -6.54
C ASP A 61 17.45 4.02 -5.57
N THR A 62 17.08 5.29 -5.78
CA THR A 62 17.52 6.42 -4.97
C THR A 62 16.34 7.09 -4.30
N LEU A 63 16.37 7.16 -2.96
CA LEU A 63 15.48 8.00 -2.18
C LEU A 63 16.16 9.34 -1.86
N HIS A 64 15.51 10.45 -2.21
CA HIS A 64 15.91 11.80 -1.84
C HIS A 64 14.99 12.36 -0.76
N LEU A 65 15.57 12.64 0.40
CA LEU A 65 14.94 13.29 1.53
C LEU A 65 15.36 14.76 1.60
N PRO A 66 14.43 15.70 1.86
CA PRO A 66 14.67 17.13 1.68
C PRO A 66 15.59 17.75 2.73
N LYS A 67 15.75 17.12 3.90
CA LYS A 67 16.56 17.64 5.02
C LYS A 67 17.89 16.88 5.17
N PRO A 68 18.88 17.46 5.87
CA PRO A 68 20.07 16.75 6.30
C PRO A 68 19.78 15.48 7.12
N ILE A 69 20.75 14.58 7.18
CA ILE A 69 20.58 13.24 7.77
C ILE A 69 20.25 13.26 9.27
N GLU A 70 20.76 14.26 10.01
CA GLU A 70 20.52 14.44 11.45
C GLU A 70 19.04 14.73 11.80
N ASN A 71 18.24 15.10 10.81
CA ASN A 71 16.81 15.32 10.98
C ASN A 71 16.00 14.03 10.95
N TYR A 72 16.61 12.87 10.73
CA TYR A 72 15.89 11.61 10.57
C TYR A 72 16.30 10.54 11.58
N THR A 73 15.34 9.69 11.92
CA THR A 73 15.56 8.40 12.58
C THR A 73 15.16 7.29 11.61
N VAL A 74 15.91 6.19 11.59
CA VAL A 74 15.62 5.00 10.77
C VAL A 74 15.35 3.80 11.66
N GLU A 75 14.26 3.09 11.38
CA GLU A 75 13.85 1.87 12.06
C GLU A 75 13.69 0.74 11.03
N ALA A 76 14.51 -0.31 11.13
CA ALA A 76 14.29 -1.52 10.33
C ALA A 76 13.13 -2.33 10.92
N LEU A 77 12.20 -2.77 10.07
CA LEU A 77 11.01 -3.51 10.47
C LEU A 77 11.18 -5.01 10.17
N ALA A 78 10.42 -5.84 10.90
CA ALA A 78 10.53 -7.30 10.83
C ALA A 78 10.13 -7.91 9.47
N ASP A 79 9.41 -7.15 8.63
CA ASP A 79 8.98 -7.56 7.30
C ASP A 79 10.00 -7.24 6.19
N GLY A 80 11.18 -6.72 6.57
CA GLY A 80 12.24 -6.34 5.63
C GLY A 80 12.08 -4.94 5.05
N THR A 81 11.07 -4.19 5.46
CA THR A 81 10.98 -2.75 5.17
C THR A 81 11.75 -1.94 6.22
N PHE A 82 11.91 -0.64 5.97
CA PHE A 82 12.42 0.30 6.96
C PHE A 82 11.58 1.56 6.97
N LYS A 83 11.48 2.19 8.14
CA LYS A 83 10.74 3.42 8.37
C LYS A 83 11.71 4.55 8.61
N ILE A 84 11.55 5.65 7.89
CA ILE A 84 12.29 6.89 8.12
C ILE A 84 11.33 7.91 8.72
N THR A 85 11.70 8.48 9.85
CA THR A 85 10.90 9.45 10.61
C THR A 85 11.66 10.77 10.70
N ASP A 86 11.02 11.88 10.34
CA ASP A 86 11.52 13.23 10.61
C ASP A 86 11.42 13.50 12.13
N ASN A 87 12.55 13.83 12.74
CA ASN A 87 12.69 14.02 14.19
C ASN A 87 12.00 15.29 14.71
N GLU A 88 11.79 16.29 13.84
CA GLU A 88 11.14 17.56 14.20
C GLU A 88 9.62 17.44 14.11
N THR A 89 9.12 16.82 13.05
CA THR A 89 7.68 16.77 12.75
C THR A 89 7.02 15.48 13.23
N GLY A 90 7.79 14.40 13.40
CA GLY A 90 7.29 13.05 13.65
C GLY A 90 6.62 12.40 12.44
N LEU A 91 6.64 13.06 11.27
CA LEU A 91 6.14 12.49 10.03
C LEU A 91 7.07 11.38 9.58
N SER A 92 6.49 10.31 9.05
CA SER A 92 7.27 9.12 8.74
C SER A 92 6.74 8.39 7.54
N ASN A 93 7.64 7.75 6.80
CA ASN A 93 7.33 6.99 5.60
C ASN A 93 8.02 5.63 5.66
N THR A 94 7.46 4.64 4.98
CA THR A 94 7.96 3.26 4.96
C THR A 94 8.47 2.92 3.57
N PHE A 95 9.61 2.24 3.52
CA PHE A 95 10.34 2.00 2.29
C PHE A 95 10.82 0.55 2.20
N VAL A 96 10.96 0.08 0.97
CA VAL A 96 11.56 -1.21 0.63
C VAL A 96 12.24 -1.11 -0.72
N ASN A 97 13.28 -1.92 -0.94
CA ASN A 97 14.06 -1.93 -2.20
C ASN A 97 14.54 -0.52 -2.56
N ILE A 98 15.31 0.08 -1.66
CA ILE A 98 16.01 1.34 -1.90
C ILE A 98 17.47 1.12 -1.52
N GLU A 99 18.37 1.34 -2.46
CA GLU A 99 19.80 1.07 -2.30
C GLU A 99 20.58 2.32 -1.92
N THR A 100 20.11 3.48 -2.39
CA THR A 100 20.83 4.75 -2.28
C THR A 100 19.97 5.83 -1.64
N PHE A 101 20.57 6.61 -0.74
CA PHE A 101 19.87 7.61 0.07
C PHE A 101 20.57 8.95 -0.03
N GLN A 102 19.86 9.97 -0.49
CA GLN A 102 20.33 11.33 -0.52
C GLN A 102 19.58 12.17 0.52
N PHE A 103 20.33 12.90 1.35
CA PHE A 103 19.79 13.80 2.36
C PHE A 103 20.11 15.25 2.00
N GLY A 104 19.10 16.10 1.89
CA GLY A 104 19.25 17.50 1.51
C GLY A 104 20.01 17.66 0.20
N THR A 105 21.17 18.30 0.26
CA THR A 105 22.06 18.50 -0.90
C THR A 105 23.33 17.64 -0.86
N ASP A 106 23.42 16.72 0.11
CA ASP A 106 24.61 15.91 0.30
C ASP A 106 24.75 14.83 -0.78
N ALA A 107 25.92 14.19 -0.81
CA ALA A 107 26.17 13.08 -1.71
C ALA A 107 25.31 11.86 -1.31
N PRO A 108 24.83 11.06 -2.28
CA PRO A 108 24.10 9.83 -1.96
C PRO A 108 24.95 8.84 -1.16
N LEU A 109 24.32 8.19 -0.19
CA LEU A 109 24.88 7.17 0.69
C LEU A 109 24.27 5.81 0.38
N SER A 110 25.02 4.73 0.59
CA SER A 110 24.40 3.39 0.65
C SER A 110 23.59 3.24 1.94
N PHE A 111 22.71 2.24 1.99
CA PHE A 111 21.99 1.89 3.22
C PHE A 111 22.92 1.72 4.44
N ASP A 112 24.01 0.95 4.29
CA ASP A 112 24.98 0.72 5.38
C ASP A 112 25.61 2.03 5.87
N SER A 113 26.03 2.92 4.96
CA SER A 113 26.62 4.21 5.33
C SER A 113 25.61 5.17 5.95
N MET A 114 24.34 5.11 5.51
CA MET A 114 23.26 5.88 6.13
C MET A 114 23.06 5.42 7.59
N ILE A 115 22.96 4.11 7.83
CA ILE A 115 22.79 3.57 9.18
C ILE A 115 24.00 3.88 10.07
N GLU A 116 25.22 3.82 9.53
CA GLU A 116 26.43 4.21 10.27
C GLU A 116 26.40 5.69 10.67
N GLN A 117 25.89 6.59 9.83
CA GLN A 117 25.82 8.01 10.15
C GLN A 117 24.69 8.35 11.13
N ILE A 118 23.51 7.74 10.98
CA ILE A 118 22.37 7.98 11.88
C ILE A 118 22.60 7.32 13.24
N GLY A 119 23.21 6.13 13.27
CA GLY A 119 23.59 5.42 14.49
C GLY A 119 24.94 5.82 15.08
N GLY A 120 25.77 6.58 14.35
CA GLY A 120 27.15 6.92 14.71
C GLY A 120 27.29 8.07 15.71
N GLU A 121 26.22 8.79 16.00
CA GLU A 121 26.16 9.78 17.09
C GLU A 121 25.87 9.08 18.44
N GLY A 122 26.65 8.05 18.77
CA GLY A 122 26.70 7.45 20.11
C GLY A 122 26.28 5.97 20.20
N GLU A 123 27.23 5.17 20.68
CA GLU A 123 27.11 3.76 21.10
C GLU A 123 27.38 2.71 20.01
N ASP A 124 28.53 2.06 20.19
CA ASP A 124 28.93 0.78 19.65
C ASP A 124 27.79 -0.26 19.80
N VAL A 125 27.12 -0.59 18.71
CA VAL A 125 26.02 -1.57 18.67
C VAL A 125 26.51 -3.03 18.71
N THR A 126 27.72 -3.30 19.22
CA THR A 126 28.20 -4.67 19.46
C THR A 126 28.01 -5.19 20.89
N GLU A 127 27.36 -4.44 21.79
CA GLU A 127 26.89 -5.01 23.06
C GLU A 127 25.61 -5.84 22.82
N VAL A 128 25.83 -7.10 22.43
CA VAL A 128 24.89 -8.19 22.69
C VAL A 128 24.56 -8.10 24.19
N PRO A 129 23.30 -7.88 24.62
CA PRO A 129 23.00 -8.04 26.03
C PRO A 129 23.30 -9.51 26.35
N GLU A 130 24.32 -9.75 27.18
CA GLU A 130 24.45 -11.06 27.81
C GLU A 130 23.15 -11.29 28.57
N THR A 131 22.35 -12.23 28.07
CA THR A 131 21.15 -12.68 28.76
C THR A 131 21.60 -13.57 29.90
N ASP A 132 21.95 -12.96 31.02
CA ASP A 132 22.08 -13.64 32.29
C ASP A 132 20.68 -14.03 32.79
N GLY A 133 20.30 -15.28 32.51
CA GLY A 133 19.23 -15.93 33.25
C GLY A 133 18.05 -16.36 32.38
N ASN A 134 18.16 -17.59 31.89
CA ASN A 134 17.01 -18.46 31.70
C ASN A 134 16.24 -18.60 33.02
N GLU A 135 15.28 -17.71 33.28
CA GLU A 135 14.13 -18.02 34.13
C GLU A 135 12.93 -18.24 33.20
N SER A 136 12.57 -19.52 33.03
CA SER A 136 11.27 -19.91 32.52
C SER A 136 10.19 -19.19 33.33
N PRO A 137 9.14 -18.63 32.70
CA PRO A 137 8.03 -18.09 33.46
C PRO A 137 7.41 -19.21 34.30
N GLU A 138 7.42 -19.05 35.63
CA GLU A 138 6.62 -19.89 36.53
C GLU A 138 5.15 -19.73 36.14
N VAL A 139 4.55 -20.83 35.66
CA VAL A 139 3.11 -20.96 35.51
C VAL A 139 2.48 -20.77 36.89
N PRO A 140 1.58 -19.80 37.09
CA PRO A 140 0.80 -19.76 38.32
C PRO A 140 -0.11 -21.00 38.33
N GLU A 141 0.10 -21.89 39.29
CA GLU A 141 -0.85 -22.94 39.62
C GLU A 141 -2.18 -22.27 39.96
N THR A 142 -3.23 -22.57 39.20
CA THR A 142 -4.59 -22.12 39.49
C THR A 142 -5.32 -23.26 40.18
N ASP A 143 -5.36 -23.19 41.50
CA ASP A 143 -6.16 -24.03 42.36
C ASP A 143 -7.64 -23.63 42.27
N GLY A 144 -8.39 -24.42 41.49
CA GLY A 144 -9.72 -24.89 41.88
C GLY A 144 -10.92 -23.94 41.77
N ASN A 145 -11.89 -24.40 40.95
CA ASN A 145 -13.34 -24.31 41.20
C ASN A 145 -13.95 -22.89 41.08
N GLU A 146 -14.79 -22.58 40.08
CA GLU A 146 -16.13 -23.14 39.89
C GLU A 146 -16.56 -23.06 38.41
N SER A 147 -17.23 -24.11 37.92
CA SER A 147 -17.99 -24.05 36.67
C SER A 147 -19.12 -23.02 36.80
N PRO A 148 -19.35 -22.13 35.82
CA PRO A 148 -20.55 -21.32 35.82
C PRO A 148 -21.77 -22.22 35.60
N GLU A 149 -22.70 -22.22 36.57
CA GLU A 149 -24.02 -22.83 36.42
C GLU A 149 -24.74 -22.17 35.24
N VAL A 150 -25.08 -22.99 34.24
CA VAL A 150 -26.01 -22.63 33.16
C VAL A 150 -27.40 -22.45 33.78
N PRO A 151 -28.06 -21.30 33.62
CA PRO A 151 -29.48 -21.20 33.91
C PRO A 151 -30.24 -22.07 32.91
N GLU A 152 -30.97 -23.07 33.41
CA GLU A 152 -31.93 -23.82 32.61
C GLU A 152 -33.01 -22.83 32.13
N THR A 153 -33.13 -22.64 30.82
CA THR A 153 -34.27 -21.95 30.21
C THR A 153 -35.25 -23.00 29.69
N ASP A 154 -36.38 -23.03 30.34
CA ASP A 154 -37.55 -23.84 30.08
C ASP A 154 -38.46 -23.19 29.02
N GLY A 155 -38.83 -23.98 28.00
CA GLY A 155 -39.94 -23.69 27.07
C GLY A 155 -39.55 -22.91 25.81
N ASN A 156 -39.33 -23.59 24.69
CA ASN A 156 -40.37 -23.88 23.69
C ASN A 156 -41.14 -22.65 23.20
N GLU A 157 -40.71 -22.08 22.08
CA GLU A 157 -41.60 -21.70 20.98
C GLU A 157 -40.80 -21.61 19.67
N SER A 158 -41.06 -22.55 18.75
CA SER A 158 -40.59 -22.46 17.35
C SER A 158 -41.13 -21.17 16.71
N PRO A 159 -40.36 -20.50 15.85
CA PRO A 159 -40.91 -19.38 15.07
C PRO A 159 -42.03 -19.90 14.18
N GLN A 160 -43.24 -19.35 14.34
CA GLN A 160 -44.34 -19.59 13.42
C GLN A 160 -43.94 -19.06 12.03
N VAL A 161 -43.97 -19.97 11.05
CA VAL A 161 -44.02 -19.62 9.63
C VAL A 161 -45.30 -18.81 9.38
N PRO A 162 -45.24 -17.65 8.70
CA PRO A 162 -46.44 -17.00 8.24
C PRO A 162 -47.08 -17.84 7.14
N ASP A 163 -48.31 -18.30 7.36
CA ASP A 163 -49.15 -18.92 6.34
C ASP A 163 -49.46 -17.87 5.24
N THR A 164 -48.82 -17.98 4.09
CA THR A 164 -49.26 -17.29 2.87
C THR A 164 -50.19 -18.22 2.10
N ASP A 165 -51.45 -18.24 2.49
CA ASP A 165 -52.52 -18.83 1.68
C ASP A 165 -52.87 -17.89 0.53
N GLY A 166 -52.56 -18.33 -0.68
CA GLY A 166 -53.56 -18.38 -1.77
C GLY A 166 -53.87 -17.11 -2.56
N ASN A 167 -53.42 -17.16 -3.80
CA ASN A 167 -54.25 -16.94 -5.00
C ASN A 167 -54.52 -15.48 -5.44
N ASP A 168 -53.82 -15.03 -6.48
CA ASP A 168 -54.45 -14.73 -7.78
C ASP A 168 -53.38 -14.45 -8.85
N SER A 169 -53.17 -15.42 -9.74
CA SER A 169 -52.61 -15.17 -11.07
C SER A 169 -53.64 -14.39 -11.90
N PRO A 170 -53.24 -13.37 -12.66
CA PRO A 170 -53.87 -13.10 -13.94
C PRO A 170 -53.09 -13.81 -15.05
N ASP A 171 -53.68 -14.89 -15.55
CA ASP A 171 -53.48 -15.30 -16.94
C ASP A 171 -53.75 -14.11 -17.87
N THR A 172 -52.78 -13.77 -18.70
CA THR A 172 -53.07 -13.22 -20.03
C THR A 172 -52.20 -13.92 -21.04
N ASP A 173 -52.79 -14.97 -21.63
CA ASP A 173 -52.48 -15.45 -22.97
C ASP A 173 -52.53 -14.30 -23.99
N GLY A 174 -51.61 -14.36 -24.96
CA GLY A 174 -51.94 -13.97 -26.34
C GLY A 174 -51.06 -12.90 -26.95
N ASN A 175 -50.36 -13.32 -28.02
CA ASN A 175 -50.02 -12.55 -29.22
C ASN A 175 -49.03 -11.37 -29.05
N ASP A 176 -48.03 -11.13 -29.89
CA ASP A 176 -47.74 -11.62 -31.23
C ASP A 176 -46.24 -11.41 -31.49
N LYS A 177 -45.62 -12.42 -32.10
CA LYS A 177 -44.43 -12.24 -32.93
C LYS A 177 -44.86 -11.50 -34.20
N PRO A 178 -44.05 -10.57 -34.72
CA PRO A 178 -43.80 -10.58 -36.15
C PRO A 178 -42.31 -10.76 -36.43
N ASP A 179 -42.05 -11.87 -37.11
CA ASP A 179 -40.96 -12.00 -38.06
C ASP A 179 -41.15 -10.96 -39.17
N ALA A 180 -40.09 -10.28 -39.58
CA ALA A 180 -39.59 -10.35 -40.95
C ALA A 180 -38.87 -9.07 -41.40
N SER A 181 -37.71 -9.33 -42.01
CA SER A 181 -37.32 -8.80 -43.32
C SER A 181 -36.54 -7.48 -43.40
N GLY A 182 -35.27 -7.66 -43.81
CA GLY A 182 -34.62 -6.83 -44.83
C GLY A 182 -33.77 -5.68 -44.26
N THR A 183 -32.58 -5.37 -44.74
CA THR A 183 -31.85 -5.81 -45.94
C THR A 183 -30.41 -5.32 -45.79
N VAL A 184 -29.48 -6.11 -46.30
CA VAL A 184 -28.10 -5.72 -46.65
C VAL A 184 -28.12 -4.51 -47.60
N GLY A 185 -27.19 -3.58 -47.41
CA GLY A 185 -26.92 -2.48 -48.33
C GLY A 185 -25.53 -1.88 -48.09
N THR A 186 -24.53 -2.49 -48.72
CA THR A 186 -23.24 -1.86 -49.07
C THR A 186 -23.48 -0.69 -50.01
N GLU A 187 -22.82 0.47 -49.82
CA GLU A 187 -22.33 1.27 -50.96
C GLU A 187 -21.01 1.98 -50.59
N GLU A 188 -20.00 1.69 -51.41
CA GLU A 188 -18.78 2.46 -51.60
C GLU A 188 -19.10 3.83 -52.25
N GLY A 189 -18.26 4.84 -52.02
CA GLY A 189 -18.39 6.13 -52.69
C GLY A 189 -17.20 7.05 -52.46
N THR A 190 -16.19 6.91 -53.31
CA THR A 190 -14.98 7.73 -53.48
C THR A 190 -15.26 9.17 -53.92
N THR A 191 -14.39 10.13 -53.52
CA THR A 191 -13.74 11.17 -54.37
C THR A 191 -12.81 11.99 -53.44
N ASP A 192 -11.49 11.87 -53.52
CA ASP A 192 -10.53 12.50 -54.44
C ASP A 192 -10.21 13.99 -54.10
N LYS A 193 -8.90 14.28 -54.11
CA LYS A 193 -8.09 15.48 -53.78
C LYS A 193 -8.36 16.65 -54.80
N PRO A 194 -7.63 17.81 -54.87
CA PRO A 194 -6.46 18.29 -54.10
C PRO A 194 -6.38 19.79 -53.71
N ALA A 195 -5.35 20.08 -52.89
CA ALA A 195 -4.44 21.24 -52.82
C ALA A 195 -4.93 22.67 -53.14
N GLU A 196 -4.70 23.58 -52.18
CA GLU A 196 -3.82 24.75 -52.29
C GLU A 196 -3.21 25.09 -50.93
#